data_AF-A0A0F7WVD3-F1
#
_entry.id   AF-A0A0F7WVD3-F1
#
_cell.length_a   1.000
_cell.length_b   1.000
_cell.length_c   1.000
_cell.angle_alpha   90.00
_cell.angle_beta   90.00
_cell.angle_gamma   90.00
#
_symmetry.space_group_name_H-M   'P 1'
#
loop_
_entity.id
_entity.type
_entity.pdbx_description
1 polymer ?
#
loop_
_entity_poly.entity_id
_entity_poly.type
_entity_poly.pdbx_seq_one_letter_code
_entity_poly.pdbx_strand_id
1 'polypeptide(L)'
;MKITSLVIAFLTLIVGGALIALAGVGVLSFPLGLILGSVLVLFSSIYLVSCCKFFTLKEMTMTCSVKSKINIWFEKQRNKDIEKALENPDLFGENKRNVGNRSARNQLEMILHETDGIILKKIYERSQNVLLFMNWVPKTIDHVDPESEIDIRKVVSCYKLIKECQPEFRSLISELLGAIRCGLRLLKHSKYQEQARTVSDEDAPLFCLTRSYYQDGYLTPLRAGPRDLINHYIHLRRRENPKHFFSPKHPCYYARLAFNESVCVYRELFDIERLTKMYVEGDYSKEQEKNLQAILSFVKTLDEGKDFLIEHKDTDLIGRGFTDVFCT
;
A
#
# COMPACT_ATOMS: atom_id res chain seq x y z
N MET A 1 21.75 -9.28 14.49
CA MET A 1 23.05 -9.00 13.84
C MET A 1 23.40 -7.55 14.14
N LYS A 2 24.56 -7.27 14.74
CA LYS A 2 24.91 -5.90 15.13
C LYS A 2 25.40 -5.14 13.89
N ILE A 3 24.91 -3.92 13.65
CA ILE A 3 25.34 -3.01 12.57
C ILE A 3 26.87 -2.92 12.49
N THR A 4 27.54 -3.00 13.64
CA THR A 4 29.00 -3.05 13.77
C THR A 4 29.66 -4.15 12.94
N SER A 5 29.07 -5.35 12.82
CA SER A 5 29.66 -6.45 12.05
C SER A 5 29.59 -6.23 10.54
N LEU A 6 28.56 -5.52 10.07
CA LEU A 6 28.39 -5.17 8.66
C LEU A 6 29.37 -4.06 8.25
N VAL A 7 29.53 -3.05 9.13
CA VAL A 7 30.50 -1.97 8.95
C VAL A 7 31.93 -2.52 8.94
N ILE A 8 32.27 -3.45 9.84
CA ILE A 8 33.58 -4.11 9.87
C ILE A 8 33.84 -4.85 8.56
N ALA A 9 32.88 -5.62 8.06
CA ALA A 9 33.03 -6.37 6.81
C ALA A 9 33.22 -5.47 5.57
N PHE A 10 32.57 -4.30 5.55
CA PHE A 10 32.75 -3.32 4.48
C PHE A 10 34.13 -2.66 4.54
N LEU A 11 34.60 -2.31 5.75
CA LEU A 11 35.93 -1.77 5.96
C LEU A 11 37.03 -2.78 5.57
N THR A 12 36.89 -4.07 5.93
CA THR A 12 37.84 -5.11 5.52
C THR A 12 37.84 -5.36 4.01
N LEU A 13 36.69 -5.18 3.33
CA LEU A 13 36.62 -5.24 1.87
C LEU A 13 37.46 -4.11 1.22
N ILE A 14 37.31 -2.87 1.71
CA ILE A 14 38.06 -1.71 1.24
C ILE A 14 39.56 -1.90 1.48
N VAL A 15 39.93 -2.33 2.70
CA VAL A 15 41.33 -2.58 3.06
C VAL A 15 41.94 -3.70 2.21
N GLY A 16 41.19 -4.78 1.96
CA GLY A 16 41.62 -5.86 1.08
C GLY A 16 41.87 -5.39 -0.36
N GLY A 17 40.96 -4.57 -0.91
CA GLY A 17 41.12 -3.97 -2.23
C GLY A 17 42.33 -3.04 -2.33
N ALA A 18 42.57 -2.23 -1.30
CA ALA A 18 43.73 -1.34 -1.23
C ALA A 18 45.06 -2.13 -1.19
N LEU A 19 45.12 -3.25 -0.46
CA LEU A 19 46.31 -4.11 -0.40
C LEU A 19 46.65 -4.74 -1.76
N ILE A 20 45.62 -5.18 -2.51
CA ILE A 20 45.80 -5.71 -3.87
C ILE A 20 46.31 -4.62 -4.80
N ALA A 21 45.72 -3.41 -4.74
CA ALA A 21 46.13 -2.28 -5.57
C ALA A 21 47.58 -1.86 -5.28
N LEU A 22 47.98 -1.77 -4.00
CA LEU A 22 49.34 -1.42 -3.61
C LEU A 22 50.37 -2.48 -4.00
N ALA A 23 49.99 -3.77 -3.99
CA ALA A 23 50.82 -4.85 -4.52
C ALA A 23 50.97 -4.77 -6.05
N GLY A 24 49.88 -4.43 -6.76
CA GLY A 24 49.88 -4.30 -8.23
C GLY A 24 50.72 -3.11 -8.74
N VAL A 25 50.83 -2.04 -7.95
CA VAL A 25 51.66 -0.85 -8.28
C VAL A 25 53.11 -1.01 -7.76
N GLY A 26 53.45 -2.14 -7.14
CA GLY A 26 54.82 -2.44 -6.70
C GLY A 26 55.26 -1.70 -5.42
N VAL A 27 54.33 -1.09 -4.68
CA VAL A 27 54.59 -0.40 -3.41
C VAL A 27 54.78 -1.40 -2.26
N LEU A 28 54.14 -2.56 -2.36
CA LEU A 28 54.17 -3.65 -1.38
C LEU A 28 54.76 -4.92 -2.01
N SER A 29 55.33 -5.80 -1.18
CA SER A 29 55.82 -7.10 -1.61
C SER A 29 54.69 -7.88 -2.32
N PHE A 30 54.90 -8.15 -3.61
CA PHE A 30 53.90 -8.69 -4.52
C PHE A 30 53.18 -9.94 -3.98
N PRO A 31 53.87 -11.00 -3.51
CA PRO A 31 53.17 -12.19 -3.02
C PRO A 31 52.41 -11.95 -1.71
N LEU A 32 52.93 -11.12 -0.81
CA LEU A 32 52.34 -10.92 0.51
C LEU A 32 51.06 -10.07 0.42
N GLY A 33 51.09 -8.99 -0.36
CA GLY A 33 49.95 -8.09 -0.56
C GLY A 33 48.80 -8.73 -1.35
N LEU A 34 49.12 -9.55 -2.36
CA LEU A 34 48.11 -10.30 -3.13
C LEU A 34 47.41 -11.36 -2.29
N ILE A 35 48.16 -12.15 -1.50
CA ILE A 35 47.56 -13.22 -0.69
C ILE A 35 46.67 -12.63 0.42
N LEU A 36 47.21 -11.70 1.22
CA LEU A 36 46.44 -11.07 2.31
C LEU A 36 45.24 -10.29 1.78
N GLY A 37 45.43 -9.51 0.72
CA GLY A 37 44.35 -8.74 0.10
C GLY A 37 43.26 -9.64 -0.48
N SER A 38 43.63 -10.70 -1.21
CA SER A 38 42.66 -11.64 -1.79
C SER A 38 41.86 -12.39 -0.72
N VAL A 39 42.51 -12.83 0.36
CA VAL A 39 41.84 -13.49 1.49
C VAL A 39 40.83 -12.55 2.15
N LEU A 40 41.22 -11.29 2.41
CA LEU A 40 40.34 -10.30 3.02
C LEU A 40 39.14 -9.97 2.13
N VAL A 41 39.36 -9.77 0.82
CA VAL A 41 38.29 -9.52 -0.14
C VAL A 41 37.35 -10.73 -0.23
N LEU A 42 37.89 -11.95 -0.32
CA LEU A 42 37.08 -13.16 -0.45
C LEU A 42 36.17 -13.37 0.78
N PHE A 43 36.73 -13.35 1.99
CA PHE A 43 35.96 -13.56 3.22
C PHE A 43 34.96 -12.43 3.46
N SER A 44 35.33 -11.16 3.21
CA SER A 44 34.41 -10.03 3.36
C SER A 44 33.29 -10.08 2.33
N SER A 45 33.58 -10.47 1.08
CA SER A 45 32.58 -10.61 0.02
C SER A 45 31.59 -11.74 0.33
N ILE A 46 32.08 -12.91 0.74
CA ILE A 46 31.23 -14.05 1.13
C ILE A 46 30.34 -13.64 2.32
N TYR A 47 30.91 -12.98 3.32
CA TYR A 47 30.15 -12.54 4.50
C TYR A 47 29.07 -11.51 4.11
N LEU A 48 29.39 -10.51 3.29
CA LEU A 48 28.45 -9.50 2.81
C LEU A 48 27.32 -10.13 1.99
N VAL A 49 27.64 -11.03 1.04
CA VAL A 49 26.64 -11.73 0.23
C VAL A 49 25.74 -12.61 1.10
N SER A 50 26.30 -13.34 2.07
CA SER A 50 25.52 -14.15 3.01
C SER A 50 24.63 -13.29 3.91
N CYS A 51 25.12 -12.13 4.36
CA CYS A 51 24.32 -11.18 5.13
C CYS A 51 23.15 -10.63 4.30
N CYS A 52 23.42 -10.17 3.07
CA CYS A 52 22.37 -9.69 2.17
C CYS A 52 21.32 -10.77 1.90
N LYS A 53 21.73 -12.00 1.58
CA LYS A 53 20.81 -13.13 1.38
C LYS A 53 19.99 -13.43 2.63
N PHE A 54 20.61 -13.41 3.82
CA PHE A 54 19.89 -13.65 5.08
C PHE A 54 18.89 -12.54 5.40
N PHE A 55 19.23 -11.27 5.16
CA PHE A 55 18.31 -10.15 5.31
C PHE A 55 17.12 -10.26 4.36
N THR A 56 17.37 -10.49 3.07
CA THR A 56 16.30 -10.69 2.07
C THR A 56 15.41 -11.87 2.44
N LEU A 57 15.98 -12.99 2.91
CA LEU A 57 15.19 -14.15 3.32
C LEU A 57 14.34 -13.87 4.56
N LYS A 58 14.90 -13.16 5.55
CA LYS A 58 14.18 -12.80 6.79
C LYS A 58 13.05 -11.82 6.50
N GLU A 59 13.29 -10.83 5.66
CA GLU A 59 12.30 -9.87 5.21
C GLU A 59 11.17 -10.58 4.45
N MET A 60 11.51 -11.40 3.46
CA MET A 60 10.54 -12.21 2.71
C MET A 60 9.71 -13.13 3.62
N THR A 61 10.34 -13.75 4.63
CA THR A 61 9.66 -14.61 5.60
C THR A 61 8.71 -13.80 6.49
N MET A 62 9.11 -12.61 6.94
CA MET A 62 8.24 -11.73 7.72
C MET A 62 7.06 -11.24 6.90
N THR A 63 7.27 -10.74 5.67
CA THR A 63 6.21 -10.26 4.78
C THR A 63 5.22 -11.39 4.44
N CYS A 64 5.72 -12.60 4.18
CA CYS A 64 4.88 -13.78 3.98
C CYS A 64 4.04 -14.09 5.23
N SER A 65 4.64 -13.99 6.42
CA SER A 65 3.93 -14.22 7.69
C SER A 65 2.85 -13.18 7.97
N VAL A 66 3.06 -11.91 7.61
CA VAL A 66 2.08 -10.82 7.84
C VAL A 66 0.91 -10.95 6.87
N LYS A 67 1.19 -11.13 5.58
CA LYS A 67 0.15 -11.37 4.54
C LYS A 67 -0.73 -12.56 4.92
N SER A 68 -0.12 -13.66 5.35
CA SER A 68 -0.83 -14.85 5.80
C SER A 68 -1.76 -14.56 6.99
N LYS A 69 -1.30 -13.81 8.00
CA LYS A 69 -2.12 -13.44 9.17
C LYS A 69 -3.35 -12.61 8.81
N ILE A 70 -3.20 -11.61 7.93
CA ILE A 70 -4.33 -10.76 7.50
C ILE A 70 -5.36 -11.60 6.74
N ASN A 71 -4.90 -12.45 5.81
CA ASN A 71 -5.78 -13.32 5.02
C ASN A 71 -6.55 -14.31 5.89
N ILE A 72 -5.87 -15.00 6.81
CA ILE A 72 -6.52 -15.96 7.72
C ILE A 72 -7.58 -15.26 8.57
N TRP A 73 -7.28 -14.07 9.09
CA TRP A 73 -8.25 -13.33 9.89
C TRP A 73 -9.45 -12.86 9.06
N PHE A 74 -9.20 -12.31 7.86
CA PHE A 74 -10.24 -11.89 6.93
C PHE A 74 -11.18 -13.05 6.58
N GLU A 75 -10.64 -14.21 6.23
CA GLU A 75 -11.44 -15.40 5.91
C GLU A 75 -12.28 -15.87 7.10
N LYS A 76 -11.69 -15.92 8.30
CA LYS A 76 -12.43 -16.27 9.52
C LYS A 76 -13.58 -15.31 9.79
N GLN A 77 -13.32 -14.01 9.68
CA GLN A 77 -14.36 -13.01 9.91
C GLN A 77 -15.46 -13.06 8.84
N ARG A 78 -15.10 -13.35 7.58
CA ARG A 78 -16.08 -13.56 6.50
C ARG A 78 -16.94 -14.79 6.71
N ASN A 79 -16.36 -15.90 7.16
CA ASN A 79 -17.13 -17.09 7.48
C ASN A 79 -18.13 -16.81 8.61
N LYS A 80 -17.70 -16.08 9.64
CA LYS A 80 -18.59 -15.64 10.72
C LYS A 80 -19.71 -14.71 10.24
N ASP A 81 -19.41 -13.79 9.31
CA ASP A 81 -20.43 -12.94 8.68
C ASP A 81 -21.51 -13.80 7.99
N ILE A 82 -21.08 -14.83 7.26
CA ILE A 82 -21.97 -15.77 6.54
C ILE A 82 -22.76 -16.64 7.52
N GLU A 83 -22.11 -17.19 8.56
CA GLU A 83 -22.77 -17.98 9.61
C GLU A 83 -23.89 -17.18 10.28
N LYS A 84 -23.64 -15.93 10.67
CA LYS A 84 -24.68 -15.04 11.23
C LYS A 84 -25.83 -14.79 10.25
N ALA A 85 -25.55 -14.67 8.96
CA ALA A 85 -26.57 -14.53 7.93
C ALA A 85 -27.41 -15.81 7.74
N LEU A 86 -26.84 -16.99 7.96
CA LEU A 86 -27.55 -18.26 7.93
C LEU A 86 -28.40 -18.46 9.20
N GLU A 87 -27.87 -18.09 10.37
CA GLU A 87 -28.55 -18.21 11.66
C GLU A 87 -29.74 -17.25 11.79
N ASN A 88 -29.62 -16.02 11.30
CA ASN A 88 -30.68 -15.02 11.33
C ASN A 88 -30.72 -14.22 10.02
N PRO A 89 -31.32 -14.80 8.96
CA PRO A 89 -31.39 -14.18 7.64
C PRO A 89 -32.31 -12.97 7.59
N ASP A 90 -33.12 -12.72 8.61
CA ASP A 90 -33.96 -11.52 8.70
C ASP A 90 -33.15 -10.30 9.14
N LEU A 91 -32.14 -10.51 9.98
CA LEU A 91 -31.30 -9.45 10.53
C LEU A 91 -29.97 -9.28 9.78
N PHE A 92 -29.33 -10.37 9.35
CA PHE A 92 -28.00 -10.37 8.71
C PHE A 92 -28.04 -10.79 7.25
N GLY A 93 -27.03 -10.35 6.48
CA GLY A 93 -26.83 -10.76 5.10
C GLY A 93 -26.48 -9.60 4.16
N GLU A 94 -25.97 -9.94 2.99
CA GLU A 94 -25.48 -8.94 2.02
C GLU A 94 -26.55 -8.00 1.47
N ASN A 95 -27.83 -8.39 1.57
CA ASN A 95 -28.99 -7.59 1.13
C ASN A 95 -29.58 -6.70 2.23
N LYS A 96 -29.04 -6.77 3.45
CA LYS A 96 -29.52 -5.95 4.57
C LYS A 96 -29.02 -4.53 4.46
N ARG A 97 -29.88 -3.59 4.87
CA ARG A 97 -29.66 -2.15 4.78
C ARG A 97 -29.51 -1.59 6.18
N ASN A 98 -28.57 -0.65 6.37
CA ASN A 98 -28.57 0.27 7.49
C ASN A 98 -28.84 1.70 6.99
N VAL A 99 -28.91 2.64 7.95
CA VAL A 99 -29.01 4.09 7.74
C VAL A 99 -28.23 4.51 6.49
N GLY A 100 -28.94 5.02 5.47
CA GLY A 100 -28.42 5.26 4.12
C GLY A 100 -29.08 4.42 3.00
N ASN A 101 -29.85 3.39 3.37
CA ASN A 101 -30.75 2.61 2.50
C ASN A 101 -30.08 1.76 1.40
N ARG A 102 -28.76 1.57 1.45
CA ARG A 102 -28.00 0.67 0.54
C ARG A 102 -27.49 -0.56 1.28
N SER A 103 -27.56 -1.72 0.62
CA SER A 103 -26.99 -2.97 1.13
C SER A 103 -25.55 -3.17 0.61
N ALA A 104 -24.81 -4.09 1.21
CA ALA A 104 -23.47 -4.48 0.72
C ALA A 104 -23.54 -4.95 -0.74
N ARG A 105 -24.59 -5.70 -1.09
CA ARG A 105 -24.85 -6.17 -2.45
C ARG A 105 -25.12 -5.03 -3.42
N ASN A 106 -25.98 -4.08 -3.06
CA ASN A 106 -26.28 -2.94 -3.92
C ASN A 106 -25.03 -2.07 -4.16
N GLN A 107 -24.18 -1.90 -3.15
CA GLN A 107 -22.91 -1.18 -3.32
C GLN A 107 -21.95 -1.91 -4.25
N LEU A 108 -21.82 -3.24 -4.13
CA LEU A 108 -21.01 -4.04 -5.07
C LEU A 108 -21.50 -3.87 -6.52
N GLU A 109 -22.80 -3.96 -6.74
CA GLU A 109 -23.41 -3.80 -8.07
C GLU A 109 -23.14 -2.42 -8.65
N MET A 110 -23.27 -1.37 -7.84
CA MET A 110 -22.91 0.00 -8.24
C MET A 110 -21.44 0.12 -8.62
N ILE A 111 -20.52 -0.39 -7.79
CA ILE A 111 -19.08 -0.36 -8.07
C ILE A 111 -18.78 -1.04 -9.42
N LEU A 112 -19.34 -2.23 -9.66
CA LEU A 112 -19.11 -2.97 -10.91
C LEU A 112 -19.72 -2.30 -12.15
N HIS A 113 -20.82 -1.57 -11.97
CA HIS A 113 -21.49 -0.82 -13.03
C HIS A 113 -20.76 0.48 -13.37
N GLU A 114 -20.30 1.22 -12.37
CA GLU A 114 -19.65 2.52 -12.52
C GLU A 114 -18.14 2.42 -12.85
N THR A 115 -17.55 1.22 -12.74
CA THR A 115 -16.14 1.02 -13.07
C THR A 115 -15.93 0.97 -14.58
N ASP A 116 -15.22 1.98 -15.04
CA ASP A 116 -14.99 2.25 -16.46
C ASP A 116 -13.76 1.52 -17.05
N GLY A 117 -12.76 1.22 -16.23
CA GLY A 117 -11.55 0.48 -16.63
C GLY A 117 -11.77 -1.03 -16.65
N ILE A 118 -11.38 -1.70 -17.73
CA ILE A 118 -11.57 -3.14 -17.92
C ILE A 118 -10.68 -3.91 -16.95
N ILE A 119 -9.45 -3.45 -16.74
CA ILE A 119 -8.51 -4.11 -15.83
C ILE A 119 -9.01 -4.00 -14.38
N LEU A 120 -9.42 -2.79 -13.96
CA LEU A 120 -9.94 -2.59 -12.61
C LEU A 120 -11.24 -3.36 -12.37
N LYS A 121 -12.14 -3.41 -13.36
CA LYS A 121 -13.37 -4.18 -13.27
C LYS A 121 -13.10 -5.67 -13.01
N LYS A 122 -12.14 -6.26 -13.73
CA LYS A 122 -11.70 -7.66 -13.48
C LYS A 122 -11.14 -7.85 -12.08
N ILE A 123 -10.44 -6.86 -11.52
CA ILE A 123 -9.95 -6.91 -10.14
C ILE A 123 -11.13 -6.93 -9.16
N TYR A 124 -12.13 -6.07 -9.36
CA TYR A 124 -13.34 -6.04 -8.52
C TYR A 124 -14.17 -7.31 -8.64
N GLU A 125 -14.33 -7.87 -9.84
CA GLU A 125 -15.04 -9.14 -10.07
C GLU A 125 -14.37 -10.30 -9.33
N ARG A 126 -13.02 -10.34 -9.28
CA ARG A 126 -12.26 -11.32 -8.49
C ARG A 126 -12.29 -11.04 -6.99
N SER A 127 -12.52 -9.78 -6.60
CA SER A 127 -12.46 -9.30 -5.21
C SER A 127 -13.83 -9.03 -4.58
N GLN A 128 -14.91 -9.61 -5.11
CA GLN A 128 -16.28 -9.38 -4.60
C GLN A 128 -16.40 -9.60 -3.10
N ASN A 129 -15.76 -10.65 -2.56
CA ASN A 129 -15.76 -10.92 -1.12
C ASN A 129 -15.16 -9.78 -0.29
N VAL A 130 -14.17 -9.06 -0.83
CA VAL A 130 -13.55 -7.91 -0.16
C VAL A 130 -14.47 -6.69 -0.18
N LEU A 131 -15.20 -6.48 -1.27
CA LEU A 131 -16.17 -5.41 -1.41
C LEU A 131 -17.42 -5.64 -0.53
N LEU A 132 -17.90 -6.89 -0.48
CA LEU A 132 -18.97 -7.29 0.44
C LEU A 132 -18.53 -7.16 1.90
N PHE A 133 -17.28 -7.55 2.22
CA PHE A 133 -16.71 -7.38 3.56
C PHE A 133 -16.72 -5.91 4.00
N MET A 134 -16.27 -5.03 3.10
CA MET A 134 -16.11 -3.59 3.36
C MET A 134 -17.42 -2.97 3.82
N ASN A 135 -18.51 -3.37 3.15
CA ASN A 135 -19.82 -2.74 3.27
C ASN A 135 -20.82 -3.61 4.05
N TRP A 136 -20.33 -4.64 4.75
CA TRP A 136 -21.17 -5.58 5.48
C TRP A 136 -21.96 -4.88 6.59
N VAL A 137 -23.24 -5.24 6.65
CA VAL A 137 -24.23 -4.73 7.59
C VAL A 137 -25.22 -5.87 7.91
N PRO A 138 -25.69 -5.99 9.17
CA PRO A 138 -25.23 -5.31 10.38
C PRO A 138 -23.80 -5.69 10.79
N LYS A 139 -23.28 -5.02 11.82
CA LYS A 139 -21.92 -5.19 12.35
C LYS A 139 -21.81 -6.49 13.17
N THR A 140 -20.70 -7.21 13.02
CA THR A 140 -20.54 -8.61 13.45
C THR A 140 -19.18 -8.96 14.07
N ILE A 141 -18.21 -8.05 14.04
CA ILE A 141 -16.87 -8.22 14.63
C ILE A 141 -17.02 -8.06 16.15
N ASP A 142 -16.53 -9.05 16.90
CA ASP A 142 -16.59 -8.97 18.37
C ASP A 142 -15.50 -8.04 18.91
N HIS A 143 -15.67 -7.60 20.16
CA HIS A 143 -14.70 -6.82 20.92
C HIS A 143 -14.41 -5.41 20.40
N VAL A 144 -15.20 -4.94 19.44
CA VAL A 144 -15.15 -3.56 18.94
C VAL A 144 -16.57 -3.03 18.83
N ASP A 145 -16.73 -1.72 18.95
CA ASP A 145 -18.00 -1.09 18.71
C ASP A 145 -18.28 -0.92 17.20
N PRO A 146 -19.53 -0.60 16.79
CA PRO A 146 -19.90 -0.51 15.38
C PRO A 146 -19.07 0.48 14.55
N GLU A 147 -18.62 1.60 15.12
CA GLU A 147 -17.80 2.59 14.42
C GLU A 147 -16.38 2.05 14.19
N SER A 148 -15.77 1.48 15.23
CA SER A 148 -14.47 0.80 15.11
C SER A 148 -14.53 -0.34 14.08
N GLU A 149 -15.63 -1.07 13.99
CA GLU A 149 -15.81 -2.10 12.97
C GLU A 149 -15.85 -1.52 11.54
N ILE A 150 -16.51 -0.37 11.33
CA ILE A 150 -16.50 0.33 10.03
C ILE A 150 -15.06 0.63 9.63
N ASP A 151 -14.29 1.22 10.54
CA ASP A 151 -12.90 1.59 10.26
C ASP A 151 -12.05 0.35 9.95
N ILE A 152 -12.17 -0.72 10.73
CA ILE A 152 -11.42 -1.97 10.52
C ILE A 152 -11.75 -2.57 9.15
N ARG A 153 -13.03 -2.67 8.79
CA ARG A 153 -13.47 -3.22 7.50
C ARG A 153 -12.93 -2.37 6.35
N LYS A 154 -12.99 -1.04 6.46
CA LYS A 154 -12.47 -0.11 5.45
C LYS A 154 -10.95 -0.24 5.28
N VAL A 155 -10.19 -0.25 6.37
CA VAL A 155 -8.73 -0.40 6.34
C VAL A 155 -8.32 -1.74 5.71
N VAL A 156 -8.90 -2.85 6.18
CA VAL A 156 -8.53 -4.18 5.68
C VAL A 156 -8.95 -4.37 4.23
N SER A 157 -10.13 -3.91 3.82
CA SER A 157 -10.58 -4.02 2.43
C SER A 157 -9.74 -3.16 1.48
N CYS A 158 -9.41 -1.92 1.86
CA CYS A 158 -8.55 -1.07 1.04
C CYS A 158 -7.16 -1.69 0.86
N TYR A 159 -6.58 -2.26 1.92
CA TYR A 159 -5.34 -3.03 1.82
C TYR A 159 -5.45 -4.15 0.79
N LYS A 160 -6.47 -5.00 0.91
CA LYS A 160 -6.62 -6.14 0.00
C LYS A 160 -6.80 -5.67 -1.45
N LEU A 161 -7.59 -4.63 -1.69
CA LEU A 161 -7.81 -4.09 -3.05
C LEU A 161 -6.56 -3.43 -3.64
N ILE A 162 -5.79 -2.68 -2.86
CA ILE A 162 -4.48 -2.15 -3.29
C ILE A 162 -3.52 -3.30 -3.61
N LYS A 163 -3.51 -4.36 -2.80
CA LYS A 163 -2.65 -5.53 -3.03
C LYS A 163 -3.02 -6.28 -4.30
N GLU A 164 -4.30 -6.41 -4.63
CA GLU A 164 -4.77 -7.00 -5.89
C GLU A 164 -4.42 -6.13 -7.12
N CYS A 165 -4.20 -4.83 -6.94
CA CYS A 165 -3.71 -3.97 -8.01
C CYS A 165 -2.21 -4.18 -8.31
N GLN A 166 -1.41 -4.66 -7.35
CA GLN A 166 0.04 -4.83 -7.52
C GLN A 166 0.44 -5.69 -8.73
N PRO A 167 -0.08 -6.93 -8.91
CA PRO A 167 0.28 -7.75 -10.07
C PRO A 167 -0.19 -7.17 -11.41
N GLU A 168 -1.28 -6.40 -11.41
CA GLU A 168 -1.90 -5.80 -12.61
C GLU A 168 -1.45 -4.35 -12.83
N PHE A 169 -0.51 -3.85 -12.04
CA PHE A 169 -0.20 -2.42 -11.95
C PHE A 169 0.19 -1.81 -13.30
N ARG A 170 1.07 -2.48 -14.04
CA ARG A 170 1.50 -2.03 -15.37
C ARG A 170 0.33 -1.99 -16.36
N SER A 171 -0.57 -2.96 -16.29
CA SER A 171 -1.79 -3.00 -17.12
C SER A 171 -2.75 -1.86 -16.78
N LEU A 172 -2.95 -1.57 -15.49
CA LEU A 172 -3.76 -0.44 -15.02
C LEU A 172 -3.21 0.90 -15.52
N ILE A 173 -1.90 1.12 -15.38
CA ILE A 173 -1.24 2.35 -15.86
C ILE A 173 -1.33 2.48 -17.38
N SER A 174 -1.10 1.39 -18.12
CA SER A 174 -1.18 1.40 -19.59
C SER A 174 -2.59 1.69 -20.08
N GLU A 175 -3.61 1.07 -19.48
CA GLU A 175 -5.02 1.31 -19.80
C GLU A 175 -5.41 2.78 -19.58
N LEU A 176 -5.08 3.34 -18.41
CA LEU A 176 -5.37 4.74 -18.12
C LEU A 176 -4.57 5.68 -19.03
N LEU A 177 -3.29 5.44 -19.25
CA LEU A 177 -2.48 6.28 -20.13
C LEU A 177 -3.02 6.29 -21.56
N GLY A 178 -3.46 5.13 -22.07
CA GLY A 178 -4.16 5.01 -23.34
C GLY A 178 -5.46 5.82 -23.35
N ALA A 179 -6.26 5.75 -22.29
CA ALA A 179 -7.49 6.53 -22.17
C ALA A 179 -7.25 8.05 -22.17
N ILE A 180 -6.18 8.52 -21.50
CA ILE A 180 -5.77 9.93 -21.52
C ILE A 180 -5.33 10.34 -22.93
N ARG A 181 -4.47 9.54 -23.59
CA ARG A 181 -3.97 9.81 -24.95
C ARG A 181 -5.09 9.93 -25.99
N CYS A 182 -6.12 9.10 -25.85
CA CYS A 182 -7.24 9.05 -26.77
C CYS A 182 -8.39 10.02 -26.40
N GLY A 183 -8.33 10.67 -25.24
CA GLY A 183 -9.40 11.54 -24.77
C GLY A 183 -10.72 10.79 -24.56
N LEU A 184 -10.68 9.66 -23.87
CA LEU A 184 -11.89 8.86 -23.61
C LEU A 184 -12.70 9.43 -22.43
N ARG A 185 -14.03 9.46 -22.58
CA ARG A 185 -15.00 9.82 -21.52
C ARG A 185 -14.70 11.17 -20.86
N LEU A 186 -14.52 11.19 -19.53
CA LEU A 186 -14.24 12.38 -18.72
C LEU A 186 -12.86 13.00 -19.06
N LEU A 187 -12.02 12.30 -19.82
CA LEU A 187 -10.70 12.76 -20.26
C LEU A 187 -10.71 13.41 -21.65
N LYS A 188 -11.88 13.54 -22.31
CA LYS A 188 -12.05 14.03 -23.70
C LYS A 188 -11.51 15.43 -23.97
N HIS A 189 -11.23 16.21 -22.93
CA HIS A 189 -10.62 17.54 -23.02
C HIS A 189 -9.50 17.72 -21.99
N SER A 190 -8.83 16.63 -21.60
CA SER A 190 -7.70 16.72 -20.69
C SER A 190 -6.60 17.56 -21.32
N LYS A 191 -6.25 18.68 -20.68
CA LYS A 191 -5.08 19.51 -21.05
C LYS A 191 -3.75 18.74 -21.02
N TYR A 192 -3.76 17.52 -20.47
CA TYR A 192 -2.61 16.64 -20.35
C TYR A 192 -2.53 15.60 -21.48
N GLN A 193 -3.45 15.61 -22.46
CA GLN A 193 -3.46 14.64 -23.55
C GLN A 193 -2.16 14.65 -24.37
N GLU A 194 -1.63 15.83 -24.71
CA GLU A 194 -0.37 15.94 -25.46
C GLU A 194 0.83 15.48 -24.61
N GLN A 195 0.87 15.81 -23.32
CA GLN A 195 1.92 15.33 -22.41
C GLN A 195 1.86 13.79 -22.27
N ALA A 196 0.67 13.21 -22.28
CA ALA A 196 0.49 11.76 -22.18
C ALA A 196 1.08 11.02 -23.39
N ARG A 197 1.19 11.66 -24.57
CA ARG A 197 1.80 11.05 -25.77
C ARG A 197 3.32 10.92 -25.66
N THR A 198 3.96 11.78 -24.88
CA THR A 198 5.42 11.85 -24.77
C THR A 198 5.96 11.31 -23.44
N VAL A 199 5.09 11.02 -22.46
CA VAL A 199 5.51 10.41 -21.19
C VAL A 199 6.13 9.03 -21.41
N SER A 200 7.26 8.79 -20.73
CA SER A 200 7.93 7.48 -20.73
C SER A 200 7.17 6.45 -19.90
N ASP A 201 7.45 5.18 -20.11
CA ASP A 201 6.86 4.08 -19.31
C ASP A 201 7.28 4.11 -17.84
N GLU A 202 8.44 4.71 -17.55
CA GLU A 202 8.95 4.93 -16.19
C GLU A 202 8.14 6.01 -15.46
N ASP A 203 7.79 7.10 -16.16
CA ASP A 203 7.08 8.25 -15.59
C ASP A 203 5.55 8.08 -15.61
N ALA A 204 5.06 7.16 -16.44
CA ALA A 204 3.64 6.91 -16.64
C ALA A 204 2.84 6.71 -15.34
N PRO A 205 3.34 5.99 -14.29
CA PRO A 205 2.58 5.82 -13.06
C PRO A 205 2.32 7.13 -12.31
N LEU A 206 3.36 7.95 -12.09
CA LEU A 206 3.21 9.24 -11.42
C LEU A 206 2.43 10.23 -12.27
N PHE A 207 2.64 10.22 -13.59
CA PHE A 207 1.85 11.02 -14.52
C PHE A 207 0.36 10.66 -14.39
N CYS A 208 0.01 9.39 -14.50
CA CYS A 208 -1.37 8.93 -14.35
C CYS A 208 -1.93 9.34 -12.99
N LEU A 209 -1.21 9.10 -11.89
CA LEU A 209 -1.65 9.43 -10.54
C LEU A 209 -1.96 10.93 -10.36
N THR A 210 -1.12 11.81 -10.92
CA THR A 210 -1.15 13.26 -10.66
C THR A 210 -1.92 14.08 -11.71
N ARG A 211 -2.18 13.52 -12.91
CA ARG A 211 -2.70 14.26 -14.07
C ARG A 211 -4.07 13.82 -14.54
N SER A 212 -4.48 12.59 -14.26
CA SER A 212 -5.78 12.14 -14.73
C SER A 212 -6.90 12.70 -13.86
N TYR A 213 -8.14 12.62 -14.34
CA TYR A 213 -9.29 13.14 -13.62
C TYR A 213 -9.65 12.20 -12.47
N TYR A 214 -9.86 12.72 -11.26
CA TYR A 214 -10.09 11.87 -10.09
C TYR A 214 -11.35 10.99 -10.19
N GLN A 215 -12.33 11.38 -11.01
CA GLN A 215 -13.55 10.60 -11.26
C GLN A 215 -13.45 9.63 -12.46
N ASP A 216 -12.28 9.49 -13.09
CA ASP A 216 -12.12 8.57 -14.21
C ASP A 216 -12.24 7.09 -13.83
N GLY A 217 -12.18 6.78 -12.54
CA GLY A 217 -12.42 5.46 -11.99
C GLY A 217 -11.26 4.47 -12.16
N TYR A 218 -10.28 4.72 -13.06
CA TYR A 218 -9.28 3.72 -13.47
C TYR A 218 -8.31 3.32 -12.35
N LEU A 219 -7.93 4.26 -11.48
CA LEU A 219 -6.99 4.03 -10.38
C LEU A 219 -7.64 4.22 -9.00
N THR A 220 -8.96 4.00 -8.89
CA THR A 220 -9.72 4.28 -7.66
C THR A 220 -9.07 3.69 -6.40
N PRO A 221 -8.69 2.39 -6.35
CA PRO A 221 -8.07 1.82 -5.14
C PRO A 221 -6.72 2.47 -4.80
N LEU A 222 -5.98 2.97 -5.79
CA LEU A 222 -4.66 3.58 -5.63
C LEU A 222 -4.72 5.11 -5.40
N ARG A 223 -5.89 5.75 -5.58
CA ARG A 223 -6.11 7.17 -5.28
C ARG A 223 -6.97 7.39 -4.05
N ALA A 224 -8.16 6.81 -4.04
CA ALA A 224 -9.13 6.94 -2.97
C ALA A 224 -8.79 6.04 -1.78
N GLY A 225 -8.30 4.83 -2.06
CA GLY A 225 -7.93 3.85 -1.03
C GLY A 225 -6.95 4.42 0.03
N PRO A 226 -5.85 5.10 -0.34
CA PRO A 226 -4.97 5.79 0.60
C PRO A 226 -5.68 6.80 1.51
N ARG A 227 -6.62 7.57 0.96
CA ARG A 227 -7.42 8.54 1.73
C ARG A 227 -8.30 7.83 2.75
N ASP A 228 -8.99 6.78 2.33
CA ASP A 228 -9.84 5.99 3.23
C ASP A 228 -9.01 5.29 4.30
N LEU A 229 -7.88 4.71 3.93
CA LEU A 229 -6.92 4.09 4.85
C LEU A 229 -6.47 5.06 5.94
N ILE A 230 -5.96 6.24 5.57
CA ILE A 230 -5.43 7.17 6.58
C ILE A 230 -6.54 7.75 7.45
N ASN A 231 -7.69 8.09 6.88
CA ASN A 231 -8.81 8.65 7.64
C ASN A 231 -9.35 7.64 8.67
N HIS A 232 -9.68 6.42 8.22
CA HIS A 232 -10.24 5.39 9.08
C HIS A 232 -9.21 4.87 10.07
N TYR A 233 -7.94 4.72 9.68
CA TYR A 233 -6.92 4.23 10.59
C TYR A 233 -6.57 5.23 11.69
N ILE A 234 -6.45 6.53 11.37
CA ILE A 234 -6.27 7.58 12.40
C ILE A 234 -7.47 7.62 13.34
N HIS A 235 -8.70 7.57 12.80
CA HIS A 235 -9.91 7.57 13.62
C HIS A 235 -9.92 6.38 14.59
N LEU A 236 -9.67 5.16 14.07
CA LEU A 236 -9.56 3.94 14.87
C LEU A 236 -8.46 4.06 15.93
N ARG A 237 -7.26 4.57 15.58
CA ARG A 237 -6.13 4.73 16.50
C ARG A 237 -6.38 5.73 17.62
N ARG A 238 -7.20 6.76 17.38
CA ARG A 238 -7.61 7.75 18.39
C ARG A 238 -8.69 7.22 19.34
N ARG A 239 -9.54 6.30 18.86
CA ARG A 239 -10.68 5.76 19.58
C ARG A 239 -10.33 4.55 20.46
N GLU A 240 -9.57 3.61 19.92
CA GLU A 240 -9.31 2.31 20.54
C GLU A 240 -8.10 2.31 21.48
N ASN A 241 -8.06 1.37 22.42
CA ASN A 241 -6.92 1.22 23.33
C ASN A 241 -5.63 0.92 22.55
N PRO A 242 -4.52 1.66 22.74
CA PRO A 242 -3.28 1.42 22.02
C PRO A 242 -2.76 -0.02 22.10
N LYS A 243 -3.00 -0.73 23.22
CA LYS A 243 -2.57 -2.14 23.38
C LYS A 243 -3.26 -3.09 22.40
N HIS A 244 -4.47 -2.76 21.94
CA HIS A 244 -5.25 -3.58 21.02
C HIS A 244 -4.54 -3.75 19.66
N PHE A 245 -3.85 -2.72 19.17
CA PHE A 245 -3.14 -2.74 17.88
C PHE A 245 -1.89 -3.62 17.88
N PHE A 246 -1.39 -3.99 19.06
CA PHE A 246 -0.21 -4.84 19.24
C PHE A 246 -0.57 -6.21 19.85
N SER A 247 -1.87 -6.55 19.88
CA SER A 247 -2.38 -7.79 20.46
C SER A 247 -2.97 -8.71 19.38
N PRO A 248 -2.31 -9.83 19.02
CA PRO A 248 -2.69 -10.67 17.87
C PRO A 248 -4.10 -11.28 17.87
N LYS A 249 -4.84 -11.19 18.97
CA LYS A 249 -6.23 -11.68 19.07
C LYS A 249 -7.26 -10.57 18.83
N HIS A 250 -6.86 -9.30 18.83
CA HIS A 250 -7.78 -8.18 18.70
C HIS A 250 -7.93 -7.73 17.24
N PRO A 251 -9.14 -7.39 16.75
CA PRO A 251 -9.34 -6.89 15.38
C PRO A 251 -8.42 -5.72 14.97
N CYS A 252 -8.22 -4.76 15.86
CA CYS A 252 -7.29 -3.62 15.65
C CYS A 252 -5.86 -4.03 15.27
N TYR A 253 -5.38 -5.18 15.74
CA TYR A 253 -4.06 -5.70 15.34
C TYR A 253 -3.98 -5.98 13.85
N TYR A 254 -5.04 -6.55 13.26
CA TYR A 254 -5.09 -6.84 11.84
C TYR A 254 -5.28 -5.59 10.99
N ALA A 255 -6.02 -4.60 11.50
CA ALA A 255 -6.10 -3.28 10.88
C ALA A 255 -4.71 -2.60 10.84
N ARG A 256 -3.92 -2.67 11.92
CA ARG A 256 -2.53 -2.17 11.93
C ARG A 256 -1.67 -2.87 10.89
N LEU A 257 -1.70 -4.20 10.86
CA LEU A 257 -0.93 -4.97 9.88
C LEU A 257 -1.32 -4.59 8.45
N ALA A 258 -2.63 -4.48 8.17
CA ALA A 258 -3.13 -4.06 6.87
C ALA A 258 -2.67 -2.64 6.50
N PHE A 259 -2.74 -1.68 7.43
CA PHE A 259 -2.26 -0.32 7.20
C PHE A 259 -0.76 -0.29 6.87
N ASN A 260 0.10 -0.91 7.70
CA ASN A 260 1.54 -0.91 7.47
C ASN A 260 1.91 -1.59 6.14
N GLU A 261 1.29 -2.73 5.83
CA GLU A 261 1.53 -3.42 4.56
C GLU A 261 1.01 -2.62 3.36
N SER A 262 -0.10 -1.90 3.49
CA SER A 262 -0.54 -0.97 2.44
C SER A 262 0.51 0.11 2.18
N VAL A 263 1.12 0.70 3.22
CA VAL A 263 2.17 1.71 3.05
C VAL A 263 3.37 1.13 2.32
N CYS A 264 3.82 -0.08 2.69
CA CYS A 264 4.92 -0.77 2.03
C CYS A 264 4.61 -1.02 0.54
N VAL A 265 3.45 -1.59 0.23
CA VAL A 265 3.04 -1.84 -1.16
C VAL A 265 2.98 -0.53 -1.96
N TYR A 266 2.45 0.53 -1.37
CA TYR A 266 2.34 1.80 -2.07
C TYR A 266 3.71 2.42 -2.39
N ARG A 267 4.67 2.32 -1.46
CA ARG A 267 6.07 2.74 -1.65
C ARG A 267 6.81 1.91 -2.71
N GLU A 268 6.38 0.67 -2.96
CA GLU A 268 6.90 -0.15 -4.07
C GLU A 268 6.30 0.22 -5.43
N LEU A 269 5.04 0.70 -5.45
CA LEU A 269 4.32 1.02 -6.68
C LEU A 269 4.65 2.40 -7.23
N PHE A 270 4.96 3.36 -6.36
CA PHE A 270 5.17 4.76 -6.73
C PHE A 270 6.46 5.31 -6.13
N ASP A 271 7.18 6.12 -6.91
CA ASP A 271 8.30 6.91 -6.42
C ASP A 271 7.77 8.06 -5.55
N ILE A 272 7.80 7.83 -4.23
CA ILE A 272 7.27 8.76 -3.23
C ILE A 272 8.13 10.03 -3.11
N GLU A 273 9.44 9.92 -3.32
CA GLU A 273 10.33 11.08 -3.26
C GLU A 273 9.99 12.07 -4.39
N ARG A 274 9.87 11.54 -5.61
CA ARG A 274 9.45 12.35 -6.76
C ARG A 274 8.03 12.86 -6.63
N LEU A 275 7.09 12.04 -6.12
CA LEU A 275 5.72 12.50 -5.86
C LEU A 275 5.68 13.66 -4.87
N THR A 276 6.49 13.59 -3.80
CA THR A 276 6.61 14.66 -2.81
C THR A 276 7.14 15.94 -3.44
N LYS A 277 8.17 15.83 -4.28
CA LYS A 277 8.72 16.97 -5.02
C LYS A 277 7.67 17.61 -5.93
N MET A 278 6.94 16.81 -6.72
CA MET A 278 5.85 17.29 -7.57
C MET A 278 4.77 18.01 -6.77
N TYR A 279 4.42 17.50 -5.59
CA TYR A 279 3.44 18.16 -4.72
C TYR A 279 3.92 19.51 -4.16
N VAL A 280 5.17 19.60 -3.73
CA VAL A 280 5.76 20.86 -3.23
C VAL A 280 5.87 21.91 -4.34
N GLU A 281 6.21 21.49 -5.55
CA GLU A 281 6.38 22.37 -6.72
C GLU A 281 5.04 22.77 -7.38
N GLY A 282 3.91 22.22 -6.94
CA GLY A 282 2.62 22.44 -7.60
C GLY A 282 2.48 21.73 -8.93
N ASP A 283 3.34 20.75 -9.22
CA ASP A 283 3.41 20.03 -10.48
C ASP A 283 2.40 18.87 -10.55
N TYR A 284 1.12 19.14 -10.28
CA TYR A 284 -0.01 18.20 -10.33
C TYR A 284 -1.26 18.87 -10.93
N SER A 285 -2.28 18.10 -11.31
CA SER A 285 -3.59 18.68 -11.60
C SER A 285 -4.20 19.20 -10.31
N LYS A 286 -4.65 20.46 -10.24
CA LYS A 286 -5.26 21.04 -9.02
C LYS A 286 -6.38 20.18 -8.42
N GLU A 287 -7.11 19.46 -9.26
CA GLU A 287 -8.18 18.55 -8.83
C GLU A 287 -7.65 17.35 -8.02
N GLN A 288 -6.38 17.01 -8.14
CA GLN A 288 -5.71 15.95 -7.40
C GLN A 288 -5.12 16.40 -6.06
N GLU A 289 -5.12 17.70 -5.75
CA GLU A 289 -4.44 18.26 -4.56
C GLU A 289 -4.78 17.49 -3.28
N LYS A 290 -6.07 17.29 -3.01
CA LYS A 290 -6.56 16.58 -1.83
C LYS A 290 -6.18 15.11 -1.82
N ASN A 291 -6.22 14.44 -2.98
CA ASN A 291 -5.83 13.03 -3.06
C ASN A 291 -4.33 12.87 -2.82
N LEU A 292 -3.51 13.75 -3.39
CA LEU A 292 -2.06 13.73 -3.18
C LEU A 292 -1.69 14.05 -1.74
N GLN A 293 -2.36 15.03 -1.12
CA GLN A 293 -2.20 15.31 0.32
C GLN A 293 -2.52 14.07 1.17
N ALA A 294 -3.60 13.35 0.85
CA ALA A 294 -3.96 12.10 1.52
C ALA A 294 -2.90 11.01 1.33
N ILE A 295 -2.44 10.82 0.09
CA ILE A 295 -1.42 9.82 -0.26
C ILE A 295 -0.12 10.11 0.49
N LEU A 296 0.36 11.35 0.46
CA LEU A 296 1.61 11.74 1.13
C LEU A 296 1.50 11.64 2.65
N SER A 297 0.31 11.92 3.21
CA SER A 297 0.05 11.66 4.63
C SER A 297 0.07 10.16 4.90
N PHE A 298 -0.68 9.38 4.13
CA PHE A 298 -0.77 7.92 4.26
C PHE A 298 0.61 7.23 4.22
N VAL A 299 1.46 7.56 3.25
CA VAL A 299 2.78 6.91 3.09
C VAL A 299 3.86 7.49 4.01
N LYS A 300 3.53 8.44 4.89
CA LYS A 300 4.50 9.13 5.74
C LYS A 300 5.22 8.17 6.67
N THR A 301 4.49 7.31 7.36
CA THR A 301 5.05 6.47 8.43
C THR A 301 4.31 5.15 8.61
N LEU A 302 4.98 4.21 9.28
CA LEU A 302 4.39 2.95 9.71
C LEU A 302 3.95 3.07 11.17
N ASP A 303 2.90 2.36 11.56
CA ASP A 303 2.53 2.27 12.97
C ASP A 303 3.34 1.19 13.69
N GLU A 304 4.46 1.63 14.26
CA GLU A 304 5.35 0.83 15.11
C GLU A 304 5.20 1.15 16.60
N GLY A 305 4.24 2.00 16.99
CA GLY A 305 4.05 2.30 18.41
C GLY A 305 3.39 3.64 18.72
N LYS A 306 3.99 4.36 19.67
CA LYS A 306 3.41 5.56 20.27
C LYS A 306 3.53 6.79 19.37
N ASP A 307 4.55 6.82 18.51
CA ASP A 307 4.89 8.00 17.72
C ASP A 307 3.97 8.18 16.50
N PHE A 308 3.25 7.13 16.08
CA PHE A 308 2.31 7.17 14.96
C PHE A 308 1.33 8.35 15.04
N LEU A 309 0.65 8.51 16.18
CA LEU A 309 -0.32 9.61 16.36
C LEU A 309 0.34 10.99 16.51
N ILE A 310 1.61 11.04 16.94
CA ILE A 310 2.38 12.29 17.02
C ILE A 310 2.73 12.75 15.61
N GLU A 311 3.21 11.84 14.77
CA GLU A 311 3.56 12.13 13.37
C GLU A 311 2.33 12.50 12.53
N HIS A 312 1.14 12.08 12.95
CA HIS A 312 -0.15 12.38 12.32
C HIS A 312 -1.01 13.41 13.07
N LYS A 313 -0.41 14.17 13.99
CA LYS A 313 -1.15 15.16 14.78
C LYS A 313 -1.85 16.19 13.90
N ASP A 314 -1.14 16.67 12.87
CA ASP A 314 -1.60 17.72 11.96
C ASP A 314 -2.14 17.14 10.63
N THR A 315 -2.41 15.83 10.57
CA THR A 315 -3.08 15.24 9.42
C THR A 315 -4.56 15.62 9.45
N ASP A 316 -4.92 16.56 8.58
CA ASP A 316 -6.33 16.90 8.33
C ASP A 316 -7.06 15.68 7.76
N LEU A 317 -8.16 15.29 8.41
CA LEU A 317 -9.04 14.25 7.88
C LEU A 317 -9.71 14.80 6.63
N ILE A 318 -9.35 14.25 5.48
CA ILE A 318 -9.81 14.76 4.20
C ILE A 318 -11.27 14.33 4.01
N GLY A 319 -12.19 15.30 4.10
CA GLY A 319 -13.63 15.08 3.96
C GLY A 319 -14.04 14.52 2.60
N ARG A 320 -15.26 13.96 2.54
CA ARG A 320 -15.85 13.30 1.36
C ARG A 320 -15.73 14.18 0.11
N GLY A 321 -15.00 13.70 -0.90
CA GLY A 321 -15.31 14.02 -2.29
C GLY A 321 -16.56 13.25 -2.71
N PHE A 322 -17.44 13.86 -3.50
CA PHE A 322 -18.75 13.28 -3.89
C PHE A 322 -18.68 11.99 -4.73
N THR A 323 -17.48 11.48 -5.06
CA THR A 323 -17.33 10.52 -6.17
C THR A 323 -16.40 9.35 -5.93
N ASP A 324 -16.00 9.05 -4.69
CA ASP A 324 -15.37 7.76 -4.45
C ASP A 324 -16.43 6.73 -4.08
N VAL A 325 -16.92 6.05 -5.11
CA VAL A 325 -17.80 4.86 -5.06
C VAL A 325 -17.24 3.77 -4.14
N PHE A 326 -15.93 3.83 -3.84
CA PHE A 326 -15.24 3.03 -2.83
C PHE A 326 -15.78 3.23 -1.40
N CYS A 327 -16.46 4.35 -1.11
CA CYS A 327 -16.88 4.74 0.24
C CYS A 327 -18.21 5.52 0.33
N THR A 328 -19.14 5.36 -0.63
CA THR A 328 -20.48 5.97 -0.49
C THR A 328 -21.35 5.32 0.56
#